data_AF-A0A0Q5N9V3-F1
#
_entry.id   AF-A0A0Q5N9V3-F1
#
_cell.length_a   1.000
_cell.length_b   1.000
_cell.length_c   1.000
_cell.angle_alpha   90.00
_cell.angle_beta   90.00
_cell.angle_gamma   90.00
#
_symmetry.space_group_name_H-M   'P 1'
#
loop_
_entity.id
_entity.type
_entity.pdbx_description
1 polymer ?
#
loop_
_entity_poly.entity_id
_entity_poly.type
_entity_poly.pdbx_seq_one_letter_code
_entity_poly.pdbx_strand_id
1 'polypeptide(L)'
;MVTDNYAFTSLGELNRDSIAHILLNFCITEAIDSIIPLHHFEIEPIAKSAVLFGEYGIDVLLPPLECLNDYLNSEKISSGNFSVFVKGDCIYNSSLQSEAEFPGAFNGVFTLNDANNYKLFTI
;
A
#
# COMPACT_ATOMS: atom_id res chain seq x y z
N MET A 1 9.91 0.08 -20.52
CA MET A 1 9.94 -1.37 -20.87
C MET A 1 8.59 -1.92 -20.47
N VAL A 2 7.82 -2.42 -21.44
CA VAL A 2 6.57 -3.15 -21.20
C VAL A 2 6.91 -4.64 -21.30
N THR A 3 6.56 -5.40 -20.28
CA THR A 3 6.49 -6.86 -20.35
C THR A 3 5.02 -7.26 -20.40
N ASP A 4 4.71 -8.53 -20.67
CA ASP A 4 3.34 -9.03 -20.68
C ASP A 4 2.59 -8.83 -19.34
N ASN A 5 3.29 -8.63 -18.22
CA ASN A 5 2.69 -8.57 -16.88
C ASN A 5 2.96 -7.28 -16.09
N TYR A 6 3.93 -6.46 -16.50
CA TYR A 6 4.19 -5.18 -15.84
C TYR A 6 4.72 -4.13 -16.82
N ALA A 7 4.36 -2.89 -16.56
CA ALA A 7 4.84 -1.71 -17.25
C ALA A 7 5.34 -0.70 -16.23
N PHE A 8 6.46 -0.06 -16.53
CA PHE A 8 6.92 1.10 -15.76
C PHE A 8 6.51 2.37 -16.48
N THR A 9 5.71 3.19 -15.81
CA THR A 9 5.27 4.49 -16.29
C THR A 9 5.80 5.57 -15.36
N SER A 10 6.36 6.63 -15.95
CA SER A 10 6.76 7.82 -15.20
C SER A 10 5.54 8.73 -15.03
N LEU A 11 5.31 9.17 -13.80
CA LEU A 11 4.25 10.12 -13.45
C LEU A 11 4.68 11.59 -13.61
N GLY A 12 5.87 11.83 -14.19
CA GLY A 12 6.41 13.17 -14.41
C GLY A 12 7.16 13.71 -13.19
N GLU A 13 7.09 15.03 -12.99
CA GLU A 13 7.76 15.67 -11.85
C GLU A 13 7.09 15.32 -10.53
N LEU A 14 7.91 14.94 -9.55
CA LEU A 14 7.43 14.62 -8.21
C LEU A 14 6.90 15.90 -7.53
N ASN A 15 5.58 16.02 -7.44
CA ASN A 15 4.92 17.05 -6.66
C ASN A 15 4.18 16.44 -5.47
N ARG A 16 4.76 16.54 -4.27
CA ARG A 16 4.22 15.94 -3.05
C ARG A 16 2.87 16.52 -2.62
N ASP A 17 2.60 17.78 -2.92
CA ASP A 17 1.32 18.43 -2.63
C ASP A 17 0.18 17.91 -3.51
N SER A 18 0.50 17.49 -4.74
CA SER A 18 -0.48 17.05 -5.73
C SER A 18 -0.42 15.56 -6.06
N ILE A 19 0.39 14.78 -5.34
CA ILE A 19 0.67 13.37 -5.68
C ILE A 19 -0.60 12.51 -5.69
N ALA A 20 -1.49 12.68 -4.71
CA ALA A 20 -2.74 11.93 -4.66
C ALA A 20 -3.65 12.25 -5.86
N HIS A 21 -3.71 13.51 -6.29
CA HIS A 21 -4.49 13.91 -7.47
C HIS A 21 -3.87 13.37 -8.77
N ILE A 22 -2.55 13.43 -8.90
CA ILE A 22 -1.82 12.90 -10.06
C ILE A 22 -2.07 11.39 -10.17
N LEU A 23 -1.91 10.66 -9.06
CA LEU A 23 -2.15 9.21 -9.01
C LEU A 23 -3.61 8.86 -9.27
N LEU A 24 -4.56 9.61 -8.71
CA LEU A 24 -5.98 9.40 -8.96
C LEU A 24 -6.31 9.56 -10.45
N ASN A 25 -5.90 10.68 -11.07
CA ASN A 25 -6.10 10.92 -12.50
C ASN A 25 -5.47 9.83 -13.36
N PHE A 26 -4.29 9.37 -12.96
CA PHE A 26 -3.61 8.27 -13.64
C PHE A 26 -4.41 6.95 -13.53
N CYS A 27 -4.85 6.60 -12.33
CA CYS A 27 -5.66 5.40 -12.10
C CYS A 27 -6.95 5.42 -12.91
N ILE A 28 -7.60 6.58 -13.01
CA ILE A 28 -8.81 6.75 -13.85
C ILE A 28 -8.47 6.58 -15.34
N THR A 29 -7.38 7.21 -15.81
CA THR A 29 -6.99 7.20 -17.23
C THR A 29 -6.62 5.80 -17.71
N GLU A 30 -5.87 5.06 -16.89
CA GLU A 30 -5.40 3.71 -17.20
C GLU A 30 -6.36 2.61 -16.72
N ALA A 31 -7.55 2.98 -16.20
CA ALA A 31 -8.55 2.06 -15.68
C ALA A 31 -7.99 1.05 -14.64
N ILE A 32 -7.28 1.58 -13.65
CA ILE A 32 -6.65 0.80 -12.57
C ILE A 32 -7.67 0.47 -11.48
N ASP A 33 -7.85 -0.81 -11.17
CA ASP A 33 -8.78 -1.25 -10.12
C ASP A 33 -8.22 -1.11 -8.69
N SER A 34 -6.89 -1.07 -8.52
CA SER A 34 -6.27 -1.02 -7.20
C SER A 34 -4.91 -0.34 -7.21
N ILE A 35 -4.61 0.40 -6.15
CA ILE A 35 -3.34 1.11 -5.96
C ILE A 35 -2.63 0.66 -4.68
N ILE A 36 -1.33 0.42 -4.80
CA ILE A 36 -0.45 0.06 -3.68
C ILE A 36 0.67 1.10 -3.59
N PRO A 37 0.60 2.03 -2.64
CA PRO A 37 1.67 2.98 -2.45
C PRO A 37 2.77 2.38 -1.60
N LEU A 38 4.00 2.51 -2.08
CA LEU A 38 5.19 1.94 -1.46
C LEU A 38 6.10 3.02 -0.90
N HIS A 39 6.09 4.23 -1.47
CA HIS A 39 6.98 5.27 -0.98
C HIS A 39 6.35 6.02 0.19
N HIS A 40 7.15 6.31 1.23
CA HIS A 40 6.68 6.98 2.44
C HIS A 40 5.90 8.29 2.18
N PHE A 41 6.33 9.07 1.18
CA PHE A 41 5.69 10.34 0.85
C PHE A 41 4.32 10.20 0.16
N GLU A 42 3.99 9.03 -0.35
CA GLU A 42 2.72 8.73 -1.04
C GLU A 42 1.65 8.27 -0.06
N ILE A 43 2.07 7.62 1.03
CA ILE A 43 1.18 6.94 1.98
C ILE A 43 0.16 7.90 2.59
N GLU A 44 0.62 8.98 3.23
CA GLU A 44 -0.25 9.95 3.90
C GLU A 44 -1.25 10.64 2.95
N PRO A 45 -0.83 11.23 1.81
CA PRO A 45 -1.75 11.91 0.90
C PRO A 45 -2.76 10.96 0.24
N ILE A 46 -2.36 9.72 -0.06
CA ILE A 46 -3.28 8.70 -0.60
C ILE A 46 -4.26 8.23 0.47
N ALA A 47 -3.79 7.95 1.69
CA ALA A 47 -4.67 7.55 2.80
C ALA A 47 -5.73 8.62 3.11
N LYS A 48 -5.35 9.90 3.09
CA LYS A 48 -6.30 11.03 3.22
C LYS A 48 -7.33 11.07 2.09
N SER A 49 -6.92 10.69 0.89
CA SER A 49 -7.76 10.73 -0.31
C SER A 49 -8.45 9.40 -0.59
N ALA A 50 -8.27 8.36 0.25
CA ALA A 50 -8.70 7.00 -0.05
C ALA A 50 -10.20 6.88 -0.32
N VAL A 51 -11.01 7.72 0.34
CA VAL A 51 -12.45 7.84 0.08
C VAL A 51 -12.72 8.23 -1.37
N LEU A 52 -12.00 9.22 -1.91
CA LEU A 52 -12.13 9.67 -3.30
C LEU A 52 -11.76 8.55 -4.27
N PHE A 53 -10.64 7.86 -4.04
CA PHE A 53 -10.26 6.69 -4.85
C PHE A 53 -11.39 5.65 -4.89
N GLY A 54 -12.00 5.35 -3.73
CA GLY A 54 -13.15 4.45 -3.63
C GLY A 54 -14.38 4.92 -4.43
N GLU A 55 -14.64 6.22 -4.53
CA GLU A 55 -15.74 6.76 -5.37
C GLU A 55 -15.55 6.48 -6.86
N TYR A 56 -14.30 6.37 -7.31
CA TYR A 56 -13.96 6.00 -8.69
C TYR A 56 -13.77 4.48 -8.88
N GLY A 57 -14.06 3.67 -7.86
CA GLY A 57 -13.90 2.21 -7.92
C GLY A 57 -12.45 1.74 -7.80
N ILE A 58 -11.55 2.58 -7.31
CA ILE A 58 -10.13 2.25 -7.13
C ILE A 58 -9.91 1.85 -5.68
N ASP A 59 -9.52 0.60 -5.45
CA ASP A 59 -9.20 0.08 -4.12
C ASP A 59 -7.81 0.55 -3.67
N VAL A 60 -7.75 1.31 -2.57
CA VAL A 60 -6.49 1.73 -1.96
C VAL A 60 -6.02 0.67 -0.97
N LEU A 61 -4.91 0.00 -1.30
CA LEU A 61 -4.29 -1.02 -0.45
C LEU A 61 -3.42 -0.35 0.63
N LEU A 62 -4.09 0.38 1.51
CA LEU A 62 -3.52 0.97 2.73
C LEU A 62 -4.48 0.81 3.91
N PRO A 63 -3.94 0.71 5.15
CA PRO A 63 -4.78 0.76 6.33
C PRO A 63 -5.42 2.15 6.47
N PRO A 64 -6.54 2.25 7.23
CA PRO A 64 -7.19 3.51 7.53
C PRO A 64 -6.21 4.55 8.11
N LEU A 65 -6.38 5.82 7.73
CA LEU A 65 -5.53 6.94 8.17
C LEU A 65 -5.38 7.00 9.70
N GLU A 66 -6.43 6.64 10.43
CA GLU A 66 -6.48 6.62 11.91
C GLU A 66 -5.45 5.67 12.54
N CYS A 67 -5.14 4.54 11.91
CA CYS A 67 -4.17 3.55 12.40
C CYS A 67 -2.87 3.57 11.62
N LEU A 68 -2.74 4.43 10.61
CA LEU A 68 -1.60 4.44 9.70
C LEU A 68 -0.27 4.70 10.42
N ASN A 69 -0.29 5.62 11.39
CA ASN A 69 0.91 6.00 12.15
C ASN A 69 1.44 4.85 13.04
N ASP A 70 0.58 3.93 13.46
CA ASP A 70 0.99 2.75 14.23
C ASP A 70 1.87 1.81 13.39
N TYR A 71 1.65 1.76 12.08
CA TYR A 71 2.37 0.88 11.16
C TYR A 71 3.60 1.54 10.50
N LEU A 72 3.70 2.88 10.49
CA LEU A 72 4.78 3.65 9.85
C LEU A 72 6.03 3.84 10.75
N ASN A 73 5.99 3.44 12.02
CA ASN A 73 7.00 3.84 13.01
C ASN A 73 8.37 3.12 12.83
N SER A 74 9.23 3.81 12.06
CA SER A 74 10.68 4.03 12.18
C SER A 74 11.56 2.96 12.85
N GLU A 75 11.65 1.78 12.26
CA GLU A 75 12.92 1.04 12.25
C GLU A 75 13.11 0.43 10.87
N LYS A 76 14.33 0.47 10.34
CA LYS A 76 14.70 -0.12 9.05
C LYS A 76 14.13 -1.53 8.99
N ILE A 77 13.27 -1.79 8.01
CA ILE A 77 12.76 -3.13 7.73
C ILE A 77 13.96 -3.96 7.28
N SER A 78 14.53 -4.72 8.23
CA SER A 78 15.50 -5.76 7.93
C SER A 78 14.82 -6.77 7.02
N SER A 79 15.43 -7.07 5.88
CA SER A 79 14.95 -7.98 4.84
C SER A 79 14.25 -9.19 5.45
N GLY A 80 12.92 -9.15 5.45
CA GLY A 80 12.06 -10.05 6.19
C GLY A 80 10.80 -10.33 5.39
N ASN A 81 10.16 -11.44 5.74
CA ASN A 81 8.96 -11.92 5.08
C ASN A 81 7.89 -10.80 5.01
N PHE A 82 7.29 -10.65 3.84
CA PHE A 82 6.19 -9.71 3.62
C PHE A 82 4.88 -10.48 3.44
N SER A 83 3.79 -9.82 3.79
CA SER A 83 2.42 -10.30 3.61
C SER A 83 1.61 -9.21 2.91
N VAL A 84 0.78 -9.61 1.96
CA VAL A 84 -0.11 -8.71 1.22
C VAL A 84 -1.53 -9.02 1.62
N PHE A 85 -2.23 -7.98 2.08
CA PHE A 85 -3.63 -8.05 2.48
C PHE A 85 -4.48 -7.21 1.55
N VAL A 86 -5.60 -7.77 1.10
CA VAL A 86 -6.59 -7.08 0.27
C VAL A 86 -7.94 -7.27 0.93
N LYS A 87 -8.58 -6.17 1.36
CA LYS A 87 -9.91 -6.19 2.00
C LYS A 87 -10.01 -7.10 3.23
N GLY A 88 -8.91 -7.27 3.97
CA GLY A 88 -8.81 -8.16 5.13
C GLY A 88 -8.40 -9.60 4.81
N ASP A 89 -8.35 -9.99 3.53
CA ASP A 89 -7.87 -11.31 3.11
C ASP A 89 -6.36 -11.28 2.86
N CYS A 90 -5.64 -12.27 3.39
CA CYS A 90 -4.22 -12.45 3.09
C CYS A 90 -4.07 -13.15 1.72
N ILE A 91 -3.68 -12.40 0.69
CA ILE A 91 -3.49 -12.94 -0.66
C ILE A 91 -2.09 -13.52 -0.88
N TYR A 92 -1.12 -13.07 -0.08
CA TYR A 92 0.26 -13.51 -0.17
C TYR A 92 0.94 -13.43 1.20
N ASN A 93 1.72 -14.45 1.55
CA ASN A 93 2.57 -14.44 2.73
C ASN A 93 3.89 -15.14 2.41
N SER A 94 5.00 -14.46 2.61
CA SER A 94 6.35 -15.00 2.45
C SER A 94 6.79 -15.85 3.67
N SER A 95 6.18 -15.64 4.85
CA SER A 95 6.43 -16.45 6.03
C SER A 95 5.77 -17.82 5.89
N LEU A 96 6.58 -18.88 5.96
CA LEU A 96 6.10 -20.27 6.05
C LEU A 96 5.40 -20.59 7.38
N GLN A 97 5.42 -19.67 8.35
CA GLN A 97 4.73 -19.83 9.63
C GLN A 97 3.34 -19.20 9.57
N SER A 98 2.36 -20.10 9.45
CA SER A 98 0.97 -20.10 9.90
C SER A 98 0.21 -18.78 9.97
N GLU A 99 -1.01 -18.83 9.43
CA GLU A 99 -2.15 -17.92 9.65
C GLU A 99 -2.15 -17.31 11.06
N ALA A 100 -1.47 -16.19 11.23
CA ALA A 100 -1.68 -15.34 12.38
C ALA A 100 -3.09 -14.78 12.24
N GLU A 101 -3.91 -14.85 13.30
CA GLU A 101 -5.20 -14.19 13.32
C GLU A 101 -4.99 -12.71 13.05
N PHE A 102 -5.29 -12.29 11.83
CA PHE A 102 -5.09 -10.92 11.39
C PHE A 102 -6.19 -10.07 12.03
N PRO A 103 -5.89 -9.15 12.96
CA PRO A 103 -6.89 -8.20 13.41
C PRO A 103 -7.51 -7.50 12.20
N GLY A 104 -8.83 -7.57 12.08
CA GLY A 104 -9.54 -7.21 10.86
C GLY A 104 -9.24 -5.79 10.36
N ALA A 105 -9.45 -5.61 9.04
CA ALA A 105 -9.24 -4.40 8.23
C ALA A 105 -7.79 -4.08 7.81
N PHE A 106 -6.91 -5.08 7.69
CA PHE A 106 -5.64 -4.89 6.97
C PHE A 106 -5.86 -4.77 5.46
N ASN A 107 -5.26 -3.73 4.89
CA ASN A 107 -5.21 -3.52 3.46
C ASN A 107 -3.84 -2.94 3.13
N GLY A 108 -3.11 -3.57 2.20
CA GLY A 108 -1.74 -3.17 1.86
C GLY A 108 -0.68 -4.23 2.11
N VAL A 109 0.57 -3.81 1.95
CA VAL A 109 1.74 -4.67 2.12
C VAL A 109 2.33 -4.42 3.50
N PHE A 110 2.47 -5.50 4.27
CA PHE A 110 3.01 -5.46 5.61
C PHE A 110 4.21 -6.38 5.74
N THR A 111 5.14 -6.03 6.62
CA THR A 111 6.24 -6.88 7.05
C THR A 111 6.10 -7.19 8.52
N LEU A 112 6.58 -8.36 8.94
CA LEU A 112 6.75 -8.65 10.35
C LEU A 112 8.15 -8.26 10.80
N ASN A 113 8.24 -7.57 11.94
CA ASN A 113 9.51 -7.42 12.66
C ASN A 113 9.81 -8.65 13.54
N ASP A 114 11.03 -8.74 14.07
CA ASP A 114 11.45 -9.81 14.99
C ASP A 114 10.60 -9.90 16.27
N ALA A 115 9.85 -8.85 16.60
CA ALA A 115 8.91 -8.80 17.73
C ALA A 115 7.47 -9.18 17.34
N ASN A 116 7.27 -9.76 16.15
CA ASN A 116 5.98 -10.22 15.61
C ASN A 116 4.92 -9.10 15.44
N ASN A 117 5.36 -7.87 15.23
CA ASN A 117 4.51 -6.72 14.93
C ASN A 117 4.46 -6.47 13.42
N TYR A 118 3.28 -6.17 12.90
CA TYR A 118 3.09 -5.75 11.52
C TYR A 118 3.55 -4.31 11.33
N LYS A 119 4.31 -4.07 10.27
CA LYS A 119 4.74 -2.73 9.83
C LYS A 119 4.37 -2.56 8.37
N LEU A 120 4.01 -1.33 7.97
CA LEU A 120 3.73 -1.05 6.56
C LEU A 120 5.03 -1.18 5.77
N PHE A 121 5.01 -1.91 4.66
CA PHE A 121 6.18 -1.99 3.79
C PHE A 121 6.31 -0.70 2.99
N THR A 122 7.37 0.05 3.28
CA THR A 122 7.70 1.27 2.52
C THR A 122 9.15 1.28 2.06
N ILE A 123 9.42 1.86 0.89
CA ILE A 123 10.76 2.08 0.29
C ILE A 123 11.23 3.53 0.41
#